data_AF-A0A7C1C6F8-F1
#
_entry.id   AF-A0A7C1C6F8-F1
#
_cell.length_a   1.000
_cell.length_b   1.000
_cell.length_c   1.000
_cell.angle_alpha   90.00
_cell.angle_beta   90.00
_cell.angle_gamma   90.00
#
_symmetry.space_group_name_H-M   'P 1'
#
loop_
_entity.id
_entity.type
_entity.pdbx_description
1 polymer ?
#
loop_
_entity_poly.entity_id
_entity_poly.type
_entity_poly.pdbx_seq_one_letter_code
_entity_poly.pdbx_strand_id
1 'polypeptide(L)'
;AETRSYISFFANYAASAIERGRWGRELILRMIKMAELRDPGETAAHVHRVSAISVEIYSKWAGNRNLEPQEIKRFKDLLRPAAMLHDVGKVGIPDEILKKPGGLTDDEFELIKLHTAYGANLFENTGSDLDRMGMEIALNHHEKWDGTGYPGYPSGCVVLHDQNKRPKKGEEIPLAARIVALADVFDALANKRTYKKAWPREEIYAIFRQESGKHFDPELVEIFLQITDVVEAIQLRYQDSWQSSKIRIPAATSFKNPNFVQEQQLACGCPRDIFKEIKLIISMVTEDFNFDFLELTFVNVIKIFSGEYPGYQVSNTFYHNLNHTMAIALAVVRLIHGLFVKGTRFSPEIIENGVLAAWFHDIGLIQKKSDREGTGAKYTKQHEERSIQFLLEYMQSQGRDVEDSRRCAQMIKCTKLTASPQDLSFESDEVRLMGYILGTADIVSQMADRGYLERLPLLFEELREGGVAEYESTVDIYHETVDFFQTVIRKRLFHEFDGVIEAVRFHFQKRWNVDRNLYIVAIENNINYIQKLNEKCQDDLKYYQQYLRRQINY
;
A
#
# COMPACT_ATOMS: atom_id res chain seq x y z
N ALA A 1 42.95 -15.62 32.10
CA ALA A 1 41.51 -15.76 32.44
C ALA A 1 40.81 -14.39 32.44
N GLU A 2 41.38 -13.38 33.09
CA GLU A 2 40.82 -12.01 33.17
C GLU A 2 40.61 -11.33 31.81
N THR A 3 41.58 -11.40 30.89
CA THR A 3 41.43 -10.82 29.53
C THR A 3 40.22 -11.37 28.77
N ARG A 4 39.90 -12.67 28.97
CA ARG A 4 38.74 -13.31 28.34
C ARG A 4 37.43 -12.81 28.93
N SER A 5 37.41 -12.51 30.23
CA SER A 5 36.26 -11.91 30.93
C SER A 5 36.01 -10.46 30.47
N TYR A 6 37.07 -9.64 30.33
CA TYR A 6 36.96 -8.28 29.79
C TYR A 6 36.47 -8.24 28.34
N ILE A 7 36.94 -9.17 27.49
CA ILE A 7 36.46 -9.30 26.11
C ILE A 7 34.97 -9.65 26.07
N SER A 8 34.51 -10.59 26.90
CA SER A 8 33.09 -10.93 26.99
C SER A 8 32.24 -9.77 27.51
N PHE A 9 32.73 -9.02 28.50
CA PHE A 9 32.02 -7.83 29.00
C PHE A 9 31.92 -6.72 27.95
N PHE A 10 33.02 -6.43 27.26
CA PHE A 10 33.04 -5.46 26.16
C PHE A 10 32.12 -5.89 25.00
N ALA A 11 32.16 -7.17 24.61
CA ALA A 11 31.31 -7.72 23.56
C ALA A 11 29.82 -7.62 23.92
N ASN A 12 29.46 -7.93 25.17
CA ASN A 12 28.07 -7.80 25.65
C ASN A 12 27.63 -6.32 25.66
N TYR A 13 28.48 -5.41 26.13
CA TYR A 13 28.16 -3.98 26.13
C TYR A 13 27.98 -3.43 24.71
N ALA A 14 28.87 -3.83 23.78
CA ALA A 14 28.78 -3.47 22.36
C ALA A 14 27.51 -4.06 21.72
N ALA A 15 27.18 -5.33 21.98
CA ALA A 15 25.97 -5.98 21.48
C ALA A 15 24.72 -5.24 21.97
N SER A 16 24.64 -4.92 23.27
CA SER A 16 23.52 -4.16 23.82
C SER A 16 23.44 -2.74 23.26
N ALA A 17 24.56 -2.07 23.01
CA ALA A 17 24.56 -0.75 22.36
C ALA A 17 24.06 -0.81 20.91
N ILE A 18 24.47 -1.83 20.15
CA ILE A 18 24.01 -2.07 18.78
C ILE A 18 22.50 -2.40 18.77
N GLU A 19 22.04 -3.26 19.69
CA GLU A 19 20.61 -3.57 19.82
C GLU A 19 19.81 -2.31 20.15
N ARG A 20 20.22 -1.52 21.14
CA ARG A 20 19.55 -0.25 21.46
C ARG A 20 19.50 0.70 20.27
N GLY A 21 20.59 0.82 19.51
CA GLY A 21 20.61 1.62 18.28
C GLY A 21 19.65 1.12 17.20
N ARG A 22 19.56 -0.21 17.02
CA ARG A 22 18.60 -0.83 16.08
C ARG A 22 17.16 -0.61 16.54
N TRP A 23 16.88 -0.79 17.83
CA TRP A 23 15.55 -0.58 18.40
C TRP A 23 15.11 0.87 18.30
N GLY A 24 16.00 1.83 18.62
CA GLY A 24 15.70 3.25 18.47
C GLY A 24 15.35 3.63 17.04
N ARG A 25 16.13 3.16 16.06
CA ARG A 25 15.82 3.37 14.64
C ARG A 25 14.48 2.76 14.23
N GLU A 26 14.20 1.55 14.68
CA GLU A 26 12.96 0.84 14.36
C GLU A 26 11.73 1.55 14.95
N LEU A 27 11.82 2.07 16.17
CA LEU A 27 10.75 2.87 16.78
C LEU A 27 10.48 4.16 15.99
N ILE A 28 11.52 4.86 15.55
CA ILE A 28 11.41 6.05 14.69
C ILE A 28 10.68 5.71 13.38
N LEU A 29 11.06 4.62 12.71
CA LEU A 29 10.39 4.18 11.48
C LEU A 29 8.91 3.82 11.71
N ARG A 30 8.57 3.27 12.87
CA ARG A 30 7.16 3.01 13.24
C ARG A 30 6.37 4.29 13.49
N MET A 31 6.98 5.29 14.12
CA MET A 31 6.35 6.61 14.30
C MET A 31 6.04 7.27 12.97
N ILE A 32 7.01 7.25 12.05
CA ILE A 32 6.83 7.71 10.67
C ILE A 32 5.68 6.95 10.00
N LYS A 33 5.66 5.61 10.13
CA LYS A 33 4.60 4.79 9.54
C LYS A 33 3.22 5.11 10.11
N MET A 34 3.12 5.47 11.38
CA MET A 34 1.84 5.89 11.99
C MET A 34 1.33 7.21 11.40
N ALA A 35 2.22 8.15 11.09
CA ALA A 35 1.85 9.39 10.39
C ALA A 35 1.40 9.12 8.94
N GLU A 36 2.15 8.29 8.20
CA GLU A 36 1.80 7.85 6.84
C GLU A 36 0.43 7.15 6.77
N LEU A 37 0.06 6.37 7.80
CA LEU A 37 -1.26 5.71 7.84
C LEU A 37 -2.43 6.70 7.92
N ARG A 38 -2.19 7.94 8.37
CA ARG A 38 -3.21 8.99 8.44
C ARG A 38 -3.18 9.95 7.27
N ASP A 39 -1.99 10.31 6.77
CA ASP A 39 -1.82 11.22 5.63
C ASP A 39 -1.31 10.47 4.38
N PRO A 40 -2.17 10.27 3.36
CA PRO A 40 -1.76 9.65 2.09
C PRO A 40 -0.66 10.42 1.34
N GLY A 41 -0.41 11.70 1.69
CA GLY A 41 0.67 12.52 1.14
C GLY A 41 2.04 12.22 1.75
N GLU A 42 2.09 11.63 2.94
CA GLU A 42 3.32 11.32 3.68
C GLU A 42 3.80 9.90 3.39
N THR A 43 4.43 9.67 2.25
CA THR A 43 4.93 8.34 1.88
C THR A 43 6.27 8.02 2.54
N ALA A 44 6.55 6.72 2.75
CA ALA A 44 7.88 6.28 3.20
C ALA A 44 9.02 6.74 2.26
N ALA A 45 8.75 6.89 0.96
CA ALA A 45 9.75 7.37 0.02
C ALA A 45 10.01 8.88 0.18
N HIS A 46 8.95 9.68 0.40
CA HIS A 46 9.04 11.11 0.66
C HIS A 46 9.97 11.42 1.85
N VAL A 47 9.68 10.85 3.02
CA VAL A 47 10.48 11.08 4.24
C VAL A 47 11.95 10.64 4.09
N HIS A 48 12.20 9.58 3.31
CA HIS A 48 13.56 9.14 2.98
C HIS A 48 14.29 10.10 2.02
N ARG A 49 13.59 10.66 1.02
CA ARG A 49 14.15 11.68 0.12
C ARG A 49 14.47 12.97 0.86
N VAL A 50 13.52 13.50 1.63
CA VAL A 50 13.71 14.72 2.43
C VAL A 50 14.92 14.57 3.36
N SER A 51 15.01 13.44 4.08
CA SER A 51 16.15 13.14 4.94
C SER A 51 17.47 13.08 4.19
N ALA A 52 17.53 12.34 3.08
CA ALA A 52 18.76 12.17 2.31
C ALA A 52 19.22 13.48 1.66
N ILE A 53 18.31 14.26 1.08
CA ILE A 53 18.60 15.58 0.49
C ILE A 53 19.12 16.52 1.59
N SER A 54 18.46 16.56 2.74
CA SER A 54 18.89 17.39 3.89
C SER A 54 20.32 17.09 4.33
N VAL A 55 20.68 15.81 4.39
CA VAL A 55 22.02 15.35 4.78
C VAL A 55 23.08 15.77 3.77
N GLU A 56 22.78 15.75 2.47
CA GLU A 56 23.74 16.17 1.43
C GLU A 56 23.89 17.69 1.36
N ILE A 57 22.80 18.46 1.52
CA ILE A 57 22.86 19.92 1.67
C ILE A 57 23.79 20.29 2.84
N TYR A 58 23.56 19.69 4.02
CA TYR A 58 24.39 19.94 5.18
C TYR A 58 25.86 19.56 4.94
N SER A 59 26.10 18.43 4.27
CA SER A 59 27.47 17.95 4.00
C SER A 59 28.25 18.96 3.16
N LYS A 60 27.61 19.53 2.13
CA LYS A 60 28.22 20.56 1.29
C LYS A 60 28.40 21.88 2.05
N TRP A 61 27.41 22.31 2.82
CA TRP A 61 27.47 23.51 3.68
C TRP A 61 28.64 23.43 4.67
N ALA A 62 28.76 22.32 5.39
CA ALA A 62 29.80 22.11 6.37
C ALA A 62 31.20 21.97 5.74
N GLY A 63 31.28 21.33 4.57
CA GLY A 63 32.50 21.21 3.79
C GLY A 63 33.04 22.56 3.31
N ASN A 64 32.16 23.44 2.83
CA ASN A 64 32.52 24.82 2.43
C ASN A 64 33.07 25.65 3.60
N ARG A 65 32.77 25.25 4.84
CA ARG A 65 33.22 25.89 6.09
C ARG A 65 34.40 25.17 6.75
N ASN A 66 34.92 24.09 6.15
CA ASN A 66 36.00 23.27 6.69
C ASN A 66 35.76 22.83 8.14
N LEU A 67 34.52 22.46 8.47
CA LEU A 67 34.21 21.92 9.80
C LEU A 67 34.89 20.56 10.02
N GLU A 68 35.14 20.22 11.28
CA GLU A 68 35.84 18.98 11.62
C GLU A 68 35.03 17.75 11.18
N PRO A 69 35.66 16.72 10.58
CA PRO A 69 34.95 15.54 10.07
C PRO A 69 34.06 14.84 11.11
N GLN A 70 34.47 14.89 12.38
CA GLN A 70 33.72 14.29 13.48
C GLN A 70 32.44 15.07 13.83
N GLU A 71 32.49 16.40 13.75
CA GLU A 71 31.31 17.26 13.95
C GLU A 71 30.32 17.10 12.80
N ILE A 72 30.81 17.09 11.56
CA ILE A 72 30.00 16.83 10.36
C ILE A 72 29.28 15.50 10.50
N LYS A 73 30.01 14.43 10.86
CA LYS A 73 29.44 13.11 11.05
C LYS A 73 28.37 13.10 12.14
N ARG A 74 28.66 13.68 13.32
CA ARG A 74 27.72 13.74 14.45
C ARG A 74 26.42 14.43 14.04
N PHE A 75 26.51 15.59 13.39
CA PHE A 75 25.32 16.33 12.96
C PHE A 75 24.52 15.54 11.90
N LYS A 76 25.19 14.95 10.90
CA LYS A 76 24.53 14.10 9.89
C LYS A 76 23.81 12.90 10.50
N ASP A 77 24.39 12.28 11.53
CA ASP A 77 23.81 11.12 12.19
C ASP A 77 22.55 11.48 13.02
N LEU A 78 22.44 12.72 13.49
CA LEU A 78 21.23 13.27 14.12
C LEU A 78 20.21 13.74 13.08
N LEU A 79 20.64 14.52 12.08
CA LEU A 79 19.78 15.12 11.06
C LEU A 79 19.02 14.06 10.26
N ARG A 80 19.67 12.94 9.94
CA ARG A 80 19.08 11.87 9.15
C ARG A 80 17.76 11.35 9.75
N PRO A 81 17.72 10.84 11.00
CA PRO A 81 16.45 10.46 11.63
C PRO A 81 15.56 11.66 11.99
N ALA A 82 16.12 12.81 12.39
CA ALA A 82 15.33 13.96 12.82
C ALA A 82 14.50 14.57 11.66
N ALA A 83 15.08 14.67 10.46
CA ALA A 83 14.38 15.18 9.27
C ALA A 83 13.19 14.31 8.85
N MET A 84 13.23 12.99 9.11
CA MET A 84 12.10 12.11 8.80
C MET A 84 10.91 12.35 9.73
N LEU A 85 11.11 13.03 10.86
CA LEU A 85 10.10 13.29 11.88
C LEU A 85 9.43 14.66 11.70
N HIS A 86 9.76 15.43 10.66
CA HIS A 86 9.26 16.81 10.51
C HIS A 86 7.72 16.90 10.55
N ASP A 87 7.04 15.91 9.95
CA ASP A 87 5.58 15.90 9.79
C ASP A 87 4.84 14.94 10.73
N VAL A 88 5.50 14.34 11.73
CA VAL A 88 4.83 13.38 12.62
C VAL A 88 3.70 13.99 13.45
N GLY A 89 3.67 15.32 13.62
CA GLY A 89 2.60 16.02 14.30
C GLY A 89 1.26 16.04 13.55
N LYS A 90 1.24 15.65 12.26
CA LYS A 90 0.00 15.50 11.49
C LYS A 90 -0.96 14.48 12.11
N VAL A 91 -0.44 13.57 12.94
CA VAL A 91 -1.26 12.66 13.76
C VAL A 91 -2.18 13.37 14.75
N GLY A 92 -1.98 14.65 15.04
CA GLY A 92 -2.87 15.47 15.86
C GLY A 92 -3.91 16.29 15.07
N ILE A 93 -3.85 16.31 13.74
CA ILE A 93 -4.79 17.07 12.90
C ILE A 93 -6.07 16.26 12.68
N PRO A 94 -7.28 16.87 12.71
CA PRO A 94 -8.53 16.18 12.39
C PRO A 94 -8.54 15.61 10.96
N ASP A 95 -9.14 14.43 10.77
CA ASP A 95 -9.21 13.75 9.46
C ASP A 95 -9.98 14.58 8.42
N GLU A 96 -11.02 15.31 8.84
CA GLU A 96 -11.84 16.17 7.98
C GLU A 96 -11.03 17.29 7.32
N ILE A 97 -9.95 17.73 7.98
CA ILE A 97 -9.05 18.77 7.51
C ILE A 97 -7.89 18.13 6.72
N LEU A 98 -7.25 17.11 7.30
CA LEU A 98 -6.08 16.46 6.72
C LEU A 98 -6.39 15.74 5.39
N LYS A 99 -7.59 15.16 5.26
CA LYS A 99 -8.01 14.36 4.09
C LYS A 99 -8.99 15.10 3.18
N LYS A 100 -9.16 16.41 3.36
CA LYS A 100 -10.13 17.20 2.58
C LYS A 100 -9.76 17.18 1.08
N PRO A 101 -10.65 16.75 0.18
CA PRO A 101 -10.42 16.85 -1.25
C PRO A 101 -10.68 18.29 -1.72
N GLY A 102 -9.63 19.11 -1.80
CA GLY A 102 -9.71 20.48 -2.31
C GLY A 102 -8.83 21.47 -1.57
N GLY A 103 -9.04 22.77 -1.84
CA GLY A 103 -8.39 23.84 -1.09
C GLY A 103 -8.94 23.95 0.34
N LEU A 104 -8.06 24.34 1.26
CA LEU A 104 -8.43 24.66 2.65
C LEU A 104 -8.91 26.11 2.71
N THR A 105 -9.88 26.40 3.57
CA THR A 105 -10.18 27.78 3.99
C THR A 105 -9.07 28.30 4.91
N ASP A 106 -9.03 29.61 5.15
CA ASP A 106 -8.04 30.20 6.05
C ASP A 106 -8.12 29.59 7.46
N ASP A 107 -9.32 29.40 8.00
CA ASP A 107 -9.54 28.77 9.32
C ASP A 107 -9.08 27.30 9.36
N GLU A 108 -9.32 26.55 8.29
CA GLU A 108 -8.86 25.15 8.17
C GLU A 108 -7.34 25.09 8.01
N PHE A 109 -6.74 26.07 7.34
CA PHE A 109 -5.30 26.19 7.22
C PHE A 109 -4.64 26.51 8.55
N GLU A 110 -5.25 27.36 9.39
CA GLU A 110 -4.78 27.57 10.77
C GLU A 110 -4.76 26.27 11.59
N LEU A 111 -5.73 25.38 11.39
CA LEU A 111 -5.73 24.06 12.03
C LEU A 111 -4.58 23.17 11.51
N ILE A 112 -4.28 23.19 10.21
CA ILE A 112 -3.15 22.43 9.65
C ILE A 112 -1.83 22.88 10.24
N LYS A 113 -1.62 24.19 10.46
CA LYS A 113 -0.37 24.72 11.03
C LYS A 113 -0.02 24.10 12.39
N LEU A 114 -1.02 23.65 13.15
CA LEU A 114 -0.84 23.04 14.48
C LEU A 114 0.01 21.75 14.45
N HIS A 115 0.17 21.09 13.30
CA HIS A 115 1.00 19.88 13.21
C HIS A 115 2.45 20.15 13.63
N THR A 116 2.99 21.34 13.34
CA THR A 116 4.35 21.73 13.75
C THR A 116 4.49 21.67 15.27
N ALA A 117 3.49 22.20 15.98
CA ALA A 117 3.49 22.29 17.43
C ALA A 117 3.15 20.94 18.08
N TYR A 118 2.20 20.18 17.54
CA TYR A 118 1.93 18.81 17.96
C TYR A 118 3.14 17.90 17.78
N GLY A 119 3.87 18.05 16.66
CA GLY A 119 5.10 17.31 16.40
C GLY A 119 6.19 17.66 17.40
N ALA A 120 6.38 18.93 17.71
CA ALA A 120 7.32 19.39 18.72
C ALA A 120 7.00 18.85 20.13
N ASN A 121 5.72 18.83 20.51
CA ASN A 121 5.27 18.33 21.82
C ASN A 121 5.57 16.84 22.03
N LEU A 122 5.75 16.04 20.97
CA LEU A 122 6.21 14.65 21.10
C LEU A 122 7.59 14.53 21.76
N PHE A 123 8.35 15.62 21.79
CA PHE A 123 9.72 15.69 22.31
C PHE A 123 9.85 16.55 23.58
N GLU A 124 8.73 16.91 24.24
CA GLU A 124 8.69 17.84 25.40
C GLU A 124 9.71 17.51 26.51
N ASN A 125 9.99 16.23 26.73
CA ASN A 125 11.01 15.76 27.66
C ASN A 125 12.31 15.41 26.93
N THR A 126 12.96 16.41 26.29
CA THR A 126 14.17 16.18 25.47
C THR A 126 15.24 15.37 26.22
N GLY A 127 15.33 14.07 25.89
CA GLY A 127 16.23 13.12 26.56
C GLY A 127 17.56 12.94 25.83
N SER A 128 17.64 13.42 24.59
CA SER A 128 18.80 13.26 23.71
C SER A 128 18.96 14.43 22.74
N ASP A 129 20.15 14.55 22.14
CA ASP A 129 20.40 15.54 21.06
C ASP A 129 19.53 15.27 19.83
N LEU A 130 19.11 14.02 19.61
CA LEU A 130 18.18 13.66 18.55
C LEU A 130 16.79 14.22 18.83
N ASP A 131 16.28 14.08 20.06
CA ASP A 131 14.97 14.63 20.44
C ASP A 131 14.96 16.15 20.30
N ARG A 132 16.04 16.82 20.71
CA ARG A 132 16.19 18.27 20.55
C ARG A 132 16.13 18.69 19.08
N MET A 133 16.89 18.01 18.22
CA MET A 133 16.89 18.32 16.78
C MET A 133 15.54 17.99 16.13
N GLY A 134 14.91 16.87 16.51
CA GLY A 134 13.57 16.49 16.04
C GLY A 134 12.52 17.52 16.42
N MET A 135 12.54 18.00 17.67
CA MET A 135 11.68 19.08 18.16
C MET A 135 11.88 20.37 17.36
N GLU A 136 13.14 20.78 17.14
CA GLU A 136 13.48 21.98 16.38
C GLU A 136 13.00 21.89 14.92
N ILE A 137 13.17 20.74 14.27
CA ILE A 137 12.71 20.55 12.89
C ILE A 137 11.18 20.55 12.84
N ALA A 138 10.50 19.75 13.65
CA ALA A 138 9.05 19.66 13.65
C ALA A 138 8.41 21.02 13.88
N LEU A 139 8.94 21.80 14.84
CA LEU A 139 8.41 23.12 15.14
C LEU A 139 8.66 24.15 14.04
N ASN A 140 9.83 24.14 13.40
CA ASN A 140 10.30 25.29 12.60
C ASN A 140 10.43 25.02 11.08
N HIS A 141 10.13 23.82 10.57
CA HIS A 141 10.34 23.50 9.14
C HIS A 141 9.39 24.24 8.17
N HIS A 142 8.39 24.96 8.68
CA HIS A 142 7.54 25.87 7.89
C HIS A 142 7.80 27.35 8.18
N GLU A 143 8.82 27.68 8.97
CA GLU A 143 9.32 29.05 9.08
C GLU A 143 9.98 29.47 7.76
N LYS A 144 9.82 30.74 7.38
CA LYS A 144 10.35 31.29 6.13
C LYS A 144 11.46 32.27 6.44
N TRP A 145 12.50 32.28 5.60
CA TRP A 145 13.68 33.14 5.80
C TRP A 145 13.33 34.62 6.02
N ASP A 146 12.29 35.15 5.36
CA ASP A 146 11.84 36.54 5.48
C ASP A 146 11.01 36.86 6.74
N GLY A 147 10.61 35.85 7.51
CA GLY A 147 9.76 35.98 8.70
C GLY A 147 8.26 35.91 8.42
N THR A 148 7.83 35.41 7.26
CA THR A 148 6.40 35.23 6.92
C THR A 148 5.89 33.78 7.06
N GLY A 149 6.70 32.92 7.69
CA GLY A 149 6.38 31.51 7.94
C GLY A 149 5.51 31.29 9.17
N TYR A 150 5.41 30.02 9.58
CA TYR A 150 4.64 29.59 10.74
C TYR A 150 5.39 28.45 11.48
N PRO A 151 5.07 28.17 12.77
CA PRO A 151 3.90 28.59 13.53
C PRO A 151 4.00 29.95 14.23
N GLY A 152 5.17 30.59 14.32
CA GLY A 152 5.36 31.71 15.24
C GLY A 152 5.03 31.30 16.69
N TYR A 153 3.94 31.82 17.26
CA TYR A 153 3.36 31.37 18.54
C TYR A 153 2.03 30.62 18.30
N PRO A 154 2.01 29.27 18.29
CA PRO A 154 0.78 28.50 18.16
C PRO A 154 -0.07 28.63 19.44
N SER A 155 -1.27 29.20 19.30
CA SER A 155 -2.28 29.26 20.37
C SER A 155 -2.58 27.84 20.88
N GLY A 156 -2.43 27.59 22.19
CA GLY A 156 -2.81 26.32 22.81
C GLY A 156 -1.69 25.30 23.01
N CYS A 157 -0.42 25.65 22.73
CA CYS A 157 0.72 24.80 23.07
C CYS A 157 1.33 25.16 24.43
N VAL A 158 1.47 24.14 25.29
CA VAL A 158 1.96 24.24 26.66
C VAL A 158 3.49 24.42 26.71
N VAL A 159 4.18 24.12 25.60
CA VAL A 159 5.64 23.95 25.58
C VAL A 159 6.30 24.94 24.64
N LEU A 160 6.28 26.23 24.98
CA LEU A 160 7.24 27.16 24.38
C LEU A 160 7.87 28.01 25.49
N HIS A 161 9.07 27.62 25.88
CA HIS A 161 10.02 28.52 26.55
C HIS A 161 10.63 29.56 25.59
N ASP A 162 10.26 29.52 24.30
CA ASP A 162 10.62 30.55 23.32
C ASP A 162 9.74 31.79 23.53
N GLN A 163 10.36 32.88 24.00
CA GLN A 163 9.66 34.14 24.33
C GLN A 163 9.28 34.95 23.08
N ASN A 164 9.71 34.51 21.88
CA ASN A 164 9.43 35.21 20.64
C ASN A 164 7.98 34.94 20.18
N LYS A 165 7.10 35.92 20.41
CA LYS A 165 5.68 35.91 19.97
C LYS A 165 5.49 36.16 18.46
N ARG A 166 6.49 35.86 17.64
CA ARG A 166 6.49 36.14 16.19
C ARG A 166 7.18 35.02 15.42
N PRO A 167 6.86 34.83 14.12
CA PRO A 167 7.65 33.99 13.24
C PRO A 167 9.13 34.36 13.27
N LYS A 168 9.97 33.34 13.10
CA LYS A 168 11.43 33.48 13.11
C LYS A 168 11.91 33.99 11.76
N LYS A 169 12.98 34.78 11.77
CA LYS A 169 13.56 35.37 10.56
C LYS A 169 15.04 35.09 10.45
N GLY A 170 15.49 34.75 9.24
CA GLY A 170 16.91 34.52 8.96
C GLY A 170 17.50 33.41 9.83
N GLU A 171 18.63 33.72 10.48
CA GLU A 171 19.38 32.78 11.32
C GLU A 171 18.71 32.45 12.66
N GLU A 172 17.60 33.12 13.02
CA GLU A 172 16.77 32.72 14.16
C GLU A 172 16.16 31.32 13.94
N ILE A 173 15.97 30.92 12.68
CA ILE A 173 15.49 29.60 12.29
C ILE A 173 16.66 28.61 12.43
N PRO A 174 16.51 27.52 13.21
CA PRO A 174 17.55 26.50 13.34
C PRO A 174 18.02 26.00 11.98
N LEU A 175 19.34 25.82 11.81
CA LEU A 175 19.93 25.39 10.54
C LEU A 175 19.29 24.10 10.03
N ALA A 176 19.05 23.13 10.90
CA ALA A 176 18.39 21.87 10.55
C ALA A 176 16.99 22.10 9.95
N ALA A 177 16.20 23.02 10.52
CA ALA A 177 14.87 23.35 10.03
C ALA A 177 14.93 24.08 8.68
N ARG A 178 15.88 25.01 8.48
CA ARG A 178 16.10 25.68 7.18
C ARG A 178 16.43 24.69 6.06
N ILE A 179 17.29 23.72 6.37
CA ILE A 179 17.66 22.66 5.41
C ILE A 179 16.45 21.77 5.09
N VAL A 180 15.71 21.33 6.11
CA VAL A 180 14.54 20.45 5.91
C VAL A 180 13.42 21.16 5.16
N ALA A 181 13.14 22.44 5.45
CA ALA A 181 12.16 23.24 4.73
C ALA A 181 12.45 23.29 3.22
N LEU A 182 13.72 23.51 2.86
CA LEU A 182 14.18 23.51 1.48
C LEU A 182 14.00 22.12 0.83
N ALA A 183 14.41 21.05 1.52
CA ALA A 183 14.32 19.68 1.03
C ALA A 183 12.87 19.19 0.84
N ASP A 184 11.98 19.52 1.78
CA ASP A 184 10.56 19.18 1.74
C ASP A 184 9.84 19.84 0.56
N VAL A 185 9.98 21.16 0.40
CA VAL A 185 9.36 21.88 -0.72
C VAL A 185 9.88 21.38 -2.06
N PHE A 186 11.18 21.08 -2.16
CA PHE A 186 11.73 20.49 -3.38
C PHE A 186 11.09 19.14 -3.67
N ASP A 187 11.00 18.26 -2.68
CA ASP A 187 10.40 16.93 -2.87
C ASP A 187 8.92 17.02 -3.26
N ALA A 188 8.18 17.97 -2.66
CA ALA A 188 6.78 18.23 -2.94
C ALA A 188 6.52 18.73 -4.38
N LEU A 189 7.44 19.51 -4.95
CA LEU A 189 7.34 20.03 -6.33
C LEU A 189 7.85 19.03 -7.38
N ALA A 190 8.90 18.28 -7.03
CA ALA A 190 9.56 17.34 -7.93
C ALA A 190 8.81 16.01 -8.12
N ASN A 191 7.94 15.64 -7.17
CA ASN A 191 7.20 14.38 -7.22
C ASN A 191 5.69 14.63 -7.36
N LYS A 192 5.01 13.71 -8.04
CA LYS A 192 3.57 13.79 -8.30
C LYS A 192 2.81 13.55 -6.98
N ARG A 193 2.11 14.58 -6.47
CA ARG A 193 1.06 14.40 -5.43
C ARG A 193 -0.29 14.13 -6.11
N THR A 194 -1.25 13.55 -5.39
CA THR A 194 -2.60 13.10 -5.82
C THR A 194 -3.37 14.08 -6.73
N TYR A 195 -3.00 15.36 -6.74
CA TYR A 195 -3.68 16.42 -7.49
C TYR A 195 -2.78 17.30 -8.41
N LYS A 196 -1.46 17.03 -8.54
CA LYS A 196 -0.54 17.84 -9.39
C LYS A 196 0.52 16.99 -10.11
N LYS A 197 0.73 17.25 -11.41
CA LYS A 197 1.86 16.68 -12.17
C LYS A 197 3.18 17.21 -11.60
N ALA A 198 4.23 16.38 -11.63
CA ALA A 198 5.59 16.81 -11.30
C ALA A 198 6.02 17.97 -12.21
N TRP A 199 6.68 18.98 -11.65
CA TRP A 199 7.11 20.15 -12.39
C TRP A 199 8.42 19.85 -13.15
N PRO A 200 8.63 20.45 -14.33
CA PRO A 200 9.93 20.43 -15.00
C PRO A 200 11.03 20.96 -14.08
N ARG A 201 12.21 20.33 -14.12
CA ARG A 201 13.33 20.67 -13.21
C ARG A 201 13.77 22.12 -13.30
N GLU A 202 13.85 22.64 -14.53
CA GLU A 202 14.22 24.03 -14.77
C GLU A 202 13.24 25.01 -14.12
N GLU A 203 11.95 24.66 -14.08
CA GLU A 203 10.93 25.48 -13.40
C GLU A 203 11.10 25.43 -11.88
N ILE A 204 11.39 24.26 -11.31
CA ILE A 204 11.67 24.11 -9.88
C ILE A 204 12.91 24.93 -9.50
N TYR A 205 14.00 24.82 -10.26
CA TYR A 205 15.22 25.57 -10.00
C TYR A 205 15.03 27.08 -10.16
N ALA A 206 14.21 27.52 -11.11
CA ALA A 206 13.83 28.91 -11.26
C ALA A 206 13.05 29.43 -10.03
N ILE A 207 12.09 28.65 -9.51
CA ILE A 207 11.36 28.99 -8.28
C ILE A 207 12.32 29.13 -7.10
N PHE A 208 13.26 28.19 -6.93
CA PHE A 208 14.20 28.24 -5.81
C PHE A 208 15.10 29.48 -5.87
N ARG A 209 15.54 29.90 -7.07
CA ARG A 209 16.26 31.16 -7.26
C ARG A 209 15.39 32.38 -6.92
N GLN A 210 14.10 32.36 -7.29
CA GLN A 210 13.16 33.46 -7.02
C GLN A 210 12.76 33.59 -5.54
N GLU A 211 12.67 32.46 -4.84
CA GLU A 211 12.30 32.36 -3.43
C GLU A 211 13.50 32.41 -2.47
N SER A 212 14.72 32.50 -3.02
CA SER A 212 15.95 32.78 -2.29
C SER A 212 15.87 34.13 -1.56
N GLY A 213 16.09 34.12 -0.25
CA GLY A 213 15.97 35.30 0.61
C GLY A 213 14.53 35.64 1.01
N LYS A 214 13.54 34.84 0.57
CA LYS A 214 12.13 34.95 0.97
C LYS A 214 11.71 33.72 1.75
N HIS A 215 11.41 32.64 1.04
CA HIS A 215 11.09 31.36 1.66
C HIS A 215 12.36 30.69 2.20
N PHE A 216 13.43 30.69 1.39
CA PHE A 216 14.63 29.89 1.67
C PHE A 216 15.85 30.75 2.01
N ASP A 217 16.74 30.17 2.81
CA ASP A 217 18.07 30.70 3.07
C ASP A 217 18.88 30.80 1.76
N PRO A 218 19.37 32.00 1.37
CA PRO A 218 20.13 32.18 0.13
C PRO A 218 21.36 31.28 0.01
N GLU A 219 22.08 31.04 1.11
CA GLU A 219 23.29 30.21 1.11
C GLU A 219 22.91 28.74 0.81
N LEU A 220 21.83 28.26 1.42
CA LEU A 220 21.36 26.88 1.21
C LEU A 220 20.79 26.66 -0.19
N VAL A 221 20.15 27.66 -0.78
CA VAL A 221 19.70 27.60 -2.19
C VAL A 221 20.89 27.48 -3.13
N GLU A 222 21.94 28.27 -2.92
CA GLU A 222 23.16 28.18 -3.74
C GLU A 222 23.79 26.79 -3.63
N ILE A 223 23.92 26.27 -2.41
CA ILE A 223 24.44 24.93 -2.14
C ILE A 223 23.59 23.85 -2.80
N PHE A 224 22.27 23.94 -2.66
CA PHE A 224 21.34 22.99 -3.27
C PHE A 224 21.51 22.93 -4.80
N LEU A 225 21.63 24.10 -5.45
CA LEU A 225 21.84 24.18 -6.90
C LEU A 225 23.21 23.64 -7.35
N GLN A 226 24.19 23.49 -6.46
CA GLN A 226 25.50 22.88 -6.76
C GLN A 226 25.50 21.35 -6.64
N ILE A 227 24.46 20.73 -6.06
CA ILE A 227 24.39 19.28 -5.80
C ILE A 227 23.18 18.63 -6.47
N THR A 228 22.64 19.24 -7.53
CA THR A 228 21.42 18.78 -8.20
C THR A 228 21.56 17.35 -8.75
N ASP A 229 22.74 16.96 -9.21
CA ASP A 229 23.08 15.61 -9.65
C ASP A 229 22.96 14.57 -8.52
N VAL A 230 23.44 14.90 -7.32
CA VAL A 230 23.31 14.07 -6.12
C VAL A 230 21.85 13.97 -5.70
N VAL A 231 21.13 15.10 -5.74
CA VAL A 231 19.70 15.16 -5.42
C VAL A 231 18.88 14.30 -6.39
N GLU A 232 19.20 14.33 -7.69
CA GLU A 232 18.58 13.47 -8.70
C GLU A 232 18.86 11.98 -8.42
N ALA A 233 20.09 11.63 -8.07
CA ALA A 233 20.43 10.27 -7.68
C ALA A 233 19.65 9.79 -6.44
N ILE A 234 19.41 10.67 -5.46
CA ILE A 234 18.58 10.39 -4.28
C ILE A 234 17.13 10.13 -4.68
N GLN A 235 16.57 10.95 -5.58
CA GLN A 235 15.20 10.77 -6.05
C GLN A 235 15.01 9.48 -6.85
N LEU A 236 16.00 9.11 -7.68
CA LEU A 236 16.02 7.81 -8.37
C LEU A 236 16.13 6.63 -7.40
N ARG A 237 16.90 6.80 -6.31
CA ARG A 237 17.08 5.76 -5.29
C ARG A 237 15.80 5.52 -4.47
N TYR A 238 15.07 6.58 -4.14
CA TYR A 238 13.87 6.54 -3.31
C TYR A 238 12.65 6.98 -4.11
N GLN A 239 12.36 6.28 -5.21
CA GLN A 239 11.13 6.48 -5.95
C GLN A 239 9.93 6.05 -5.11
N ASP A 240 8.84 6.82 -5.13
CA ASP A 240 7.55 6.29 -4.72
C ASP A 240 7.30 5.00 -5.51
N SER A 241 6.71 3.99 -4.89
CA SER A 241 6.54 2.63 -5.43
C SER A 241 5.51 2.55 -6.58
N TRP A 242 5.58 3.53 -7.49
CA TRP A 242 4.92 3.59 -8.78
C TRP A 242 5.88 3.52 -9.97
N GLN A 243 7.22 3.47 -9.78
CA GLN A 243 8.16 3.21 -10.88
C GLN A 243 9.31 2.26 -10.48
N SER A 244 9.69 1.41 -11.44
CA SER A 244 10.69 0.31 -11.42
C SER A 244 12.14 0.82 -11.23
N SER A 245 13.05 0.23 -10.44
CA SER A 245 13.71 -1.07 -10.70
C SER A 245 14.93 -1.30 -9.76
N LYS A 246 15.21 -2.60 -9.49
CA LYS A 246 16.49 -3.25 -9.07
C LYS A 246 17.19 -2.80 -7.76
N ILE A 247 17.21 -3.67 -6.72
CA ILE A 247 18.34 -3.93 -5.80
C ILE A 247 18.12 -5.25 -5.02
N ARG A 248 19.24 -5.93 -4.71
CA ARG A 248 19.45 -7.26 -4.11
C ARG A 248 18.73 -7.53 -2.77
N ILE A 249 18.30 -8.79 -2.63
CA ILE A 249 17.71 -9.44 -1.46
C ILE A 249 18.80 -9.72 -0.40
N PRO A 250 18.67 -9.30 0.88
CA PRO A 250 19.34 -9.94 2.00
C PRO A 250 18.51 -11.11 2.52
N ALA A 251 19.20 -12.19 2.89
CA ALA A 251 18.62 -13.46 3.32
C ALA A 251 17.57 -13.31 4.44
N ALA A 252 16.47 -14.04 4.27
CA ALA A 252 15.36 -14.13 5.20
C ALA A 252 15.83 -14.66 6.56
N THR A 253 15.92 -13.78 7.56
CA THR A 253 15.81 -14.20 8.98
C THR A 253 15.15 -13.10 9.81
N SER A 254 14.13 -13.53 10.57
CA SER A 254 13.45 -12.86 11.70
C SER A 254 12.28 -11.90 11.43
N PHE A 255 11.12 -12.46 11.11
CA PHE A 255 9.85 -11.93 11.65
C PHE A 255 9.47 -12.76 12.88
N LYS A 256 9.71 -12.22 14.08
CA LYS A 256 9.20 -12.75 15.36
C LYS A 256 8.27 -11.71 15.98
N ASN A 257 7.02 -11.63 15.53
CA ASN A 257 5.94 -11.10 16.36
C ASN A 257 4.58 -11.70 15.96
N PRO A 258 4.04 -12.68 16.71
CA PRO A 258 2.79 -13.39 16.38
C PRO A 258 1.50 -12.55 16.48
N ASN A 259 1.56 -11.37 17.10
CA ASN A 259 0.35 -10.59 17.45
C ASN A 259 0.03 -9.43 16.47
N PHE A 260 0.79 -9.26 15.39
CA PHE A 260 0.66 -8.11 14.46
C PHE A 260 0.03 -8.48 13.10
N VAL A 261 -0.71 -9.57 13.05
CA VAL A 261 -1.36 -10.05 11.82
C VAL A 261 -2.85 -9.71 11.94
N GLN A 262 -3.17 -8.46 11.64
CA GLN A 262 -4.55 -8.03 11.42
C GLN A 262 -4.85 -8.01 9.91
N GLU A 263 -6.15 -8.03 9.59
CA GLU A 263 -6.81 -8.11 8.27
C GLU A 263 -6.18 -7.29 7.11
N GLN A 264 -5.30 -6.33 7.41
CA GLN A 264 -4.54 -5.50 6.46
C GLN A 264 -3.64 -6.30 5.49
N GLN A 265 -3.36 -7.58 5.75
CA GLN A 265 -2.56 -8.43 4.85
C GLN A 265 -3.37 -9.19 3.80
N LEU A 266 -4.71 -9.12 3.80
CA LEU A 266 -5.54 -9.95 2.92
C LEU A 266 -5.47 -9.53 1.45
N ALA A 267 -5.41 -8.23 1.14
CA ALA A 267 -4.96 -7.67 -0.13
C ALA A 267 -4.83 -6.14 -0.02
N CYS A 268 -3.62 -5.63 0.22
CA CYS A 268 -3.31 -4.19 0.18
C CYS A 268 -1.84 -4.03 -0.24
N GLY A 269 -1.62 -3.81 -1.54
CA GLY A 269 -0.29 -3.60 -2.10
C GLY A 269 -0.38 -3.36 -3.60
N CYS A 270 0.66 -2.75 -4.20
CA CYS A 270 0.69 -2.61 -5.66
C CYS A 270 0.75 -4.02 -6.32
N PRO A 271 0.25 -4.20 -7.55
CA PRO A 271 0.25 -5.51 -8.22
C PRO A 271 1.61 -6.22 -8.22
N ARG A 272 2.70 -5.45 -8.29
CA ARG A 272 4.07 -6.00 -8.26
C ARG A 272 4.46 -6.59 -6.92
N ASP A 273 4.03 -6.00 -5.80
CA ASP A 273 4.31 -6.54 -4.48
C ASP A 273 3.47 -7.77 -4.19
N ILE A 274 2.23 -7.79 -4.67
CA ILE A 274 1.39 -9.00 -4.66
C ILE A 274 2.06 -10.11 -5.46
N PHE A 275 2.57 -9.82 -6.66
CA PHE A 275 3.26 -10.82 -7.46
C PHE A 275 4.56 -11.33 -6.82
N LYS A 276 5.33 -10.48 -6.13
CA LYS A 276 6.48 -10.94 -5.33
C LYS A 276 6.05 -11.92 -4.23
N GLU A 277 4.96 -11.61 -3.53
CA GLU A 277 4.42 -12.48 -2.48
C GLU A 277 3.92 -13.81 -3.08
N ILE A 278 3.27 -13.78 -4.25
CA ILE A 278 2.88 -14.98 -4.99
C ILE A 278 4.09 -15.87 -5.26
N LYS A 279 5.18 -15.32 -5.80
CA LYS A 279 6.41 -16.08 -6.06
C LYS A 279 6.99 -16.67 -4.77
N LEU A 280 7.04 -15.88 -3.70
CA LEU A 280 7.52 -16.33 -2.40
C LEU A 280 6.71 -17.53 -1.88
N ILE A 281 5.39 -17.48 -1.98
CA ILE A 281 4.51 -18.56 -1.51
C ILE A 281 4.67 -19.81 -2.38
N ILE A 282 4.77 -19.67 -3.70
CA ILE A 282 5.00 -20.81 -4.60
C ILE A 282 6.33 -21.50 -4.27
N SER A 283 7.40 -20.73 -4.03
CA SER A 283 8.71 -21.27 -3.62
C SER A 283 8.70 -21.98 -2.26
N MET A 284 7.67 -21.79 -1.43
CA MET A 284 7.49 -22.57 -0.20
C MET A 284 6.82 -23.92 -0.43
N VAL A 285 6.21 -24.13 -1.60
CA VAL A 285 5.47 -25.34 -1.98
C VAL A 285 6.32 -26.23 -2.89
N THR A 286 7.12 -25.64 -3.77
CA THR A 286 7.97 -26.35 -4.74
C THR A 286 9.28 -25.60 -5.00
N GLU A 287 10.40 -26.32 -5.03
CA GLU A 287 11.75 -25.74 -5.19
C GLU A 287 12.10 -25.48 -6.67
N ASP A 288 11.54 -26.27 -7.60
CA ASP A 288 11.92 -26.29 -9.03
C ASP A 288 10.93 -25.53 -9.94
N PHE A 289 10.19 -24.56 -9.41
CA PHE A 289 9.20 -23.81 -10.19
C PHE A 289 9.85 -22.82 -11.16
N ASN A 290 9.52 -22.93 -12.45
CA ASN A 290 9.93 -21.95 -13.46
C ASN A 290 8.94 -20.77 -13.49
N PHE A 291 9.41 -19.56 -13.15
CA PHE A 291 8.57 -18.36 -13.11
C PHE A 291 8.48 -17.60 -14.43
N ASP A 292 9.31 -17.91 -15.44
CA ASP A 292 9.47 -17.07 -16.64
C ASP A 292 8.13 -16.76 -17.32
N PHE A 293 7.27 -17.77 -17.46
CA PHE A 293 5.97 -17.59 -18.08
C PHE A 293 5.01 -16.79 -17.19
N LEU A 294 4.95 -17.06 -15.88
CA LEU A 294 4.16 -16.22 -14.96
C LEU A 294 4.62 -14.76 -14.97
N GLU A 295 5.92 -14.48 -15.07
CA GLU A 295 6.43 -13.11 -15.14
C GLU A 295 5.98 -12.41 -16.43
N LEU A 296 6.07 -13.11 -17.57
CA LEU A 296 5.59 -12.61 -18.86
C LEU A 296 4.07 -12.35 -18.82
N THR A 297 3.31 -13.31 -18.32
CA THR A 297 1.85 -13.20 -18.23
C THR A 297 1.44 -12.09 -17.27
N PHE A 298 2.09 -11.95 -16.11
CA PHE A 298 1.81 -10.87 -15.17
C PHE A 298 1.94 -9.48 -15.83
N VAL A 299 3.00 -9.27 -16.62
CA VAL A 299 3.18 -8.02 -17.38
C VAL A 299 2.06 -7.82 -18.40
N ASN A 300 1.63 -8.88 -19.08
CA ASN A 300 0.54 -8.80 -20.06
C ASN A 300 -0.82 -8.56 -19.40
N VAL A 301 -1.09 -9.16 -18.25
CA VAL A 301 -2.31 -8.91 -17.46
C VAL A 301 -2.40 -7.43 -17.09
N ILE A 302 -1.31 -6.82 -16.61
CA ILE A 302 -1.28 -5.37 -16.36
C ILE A 302 -1.63 -4.58 -17.63
N LYS A 303 -1.04 -4.92 -18.77
CA LYS A 303 -1.33 -4.26 -20.06
C LYS A 303 -2.76 -4.46 -20.52
N ILE A 304 -3.35 -5.63 -20.25
CA ILE A 304 -4.74 -5.95 -20.60
C ILE A 304 -5.67 -5.04 -19.82
N PHE A 305 -5.50 -4.95 -18.48
CA PHE A 305 -6.33 -4.08 -17.65
C PHE A 305 -6.07 -2.58 -17.89
N SER A 306 -4.85 -2.17 -18.26
CA SER A 306 -4.53 -0.77 -18.57
C SER A 306 -4.92 -0.33 -19.99
N GLY A 307 -5.38 -1.25 -20.86
CA GLY A 307 -5.72 -0.97 -22.26
C GLY A 307 -4.52 -0.83 -23.20
N GLU A 308 -3.33 -1.20 -22.73
CA GLU A 308 -2.10 -1.26 -23.54
C GLU A 308 -2.01 -2.56 -24.37
N TYR A 309 -2.82 -3.58 -24.07
CA TYR A 309 -2.86 -4.82 -24.83
C TYR A 309 -3.59 -4.65 -26.18
N PRO A 310 -3.02 -5.14 -27.30
CA PRO A 310 -3.61 -4.94 -28.63
C PRO A 310 -5.05 -5.44 -28.73
N GLY A 311 -5.94 -4.62 -29.31
CA GLY A 311 -7.33 -4.98 -29.57
C GLY A 311 -8.31 -4.75 -28.43
N TYR A 312 -7.84 -4.41 -27.22
CA TYR A 312 -8.66 -4.20 -26.02
C TYR A 312 -8.62 -2.76 -25.52
N GLN A 313 -9.64 -2.36 -24.77
CA GLN A 313 -9.72 -1.06 -24.09
C GLN A 313 -9.21 -1.17 -22.65
N VAL A 314 -9.04 -0.02 -22.01
CA VAL A 314 -8.80 0.02 -20.56
C VAL A 314 -10.01 -0.59 -19.85
N SER A 315 -9.75 -1.35 -18.77
CA SER A 315 -10.82 -1.88 -17.94
C SER A 315 -11.62 -0.73 -17.33
N ASN A 316 -12.94 -0.75 -17.50
CA ASN A 316 -13.86 0.26 -16.99
C ASN A 316 -14.94 -0.34 -16.08
N THR A 317 -14.79 -1.60 -15.67
CA THR A 317 -15.44 -2.21 -14.52
C THR A 317 -14.74 -1.74 -13.24
N PHE A 318 -15.53 -1.28 -12.27
CA PHE A 318 -15.04 -0.68 -11.03
C PHE A 318 -14.89 -1.71 -9.90
N TYR A 319 -15.75 -2.72 -9.86
CA TYR A 319 -15.70 -3.81 -8.89
C TYR A 319 -14.74 -4.91 -9.36
N HIS A 320 -14.97 -5.45 -10.56
CA HIS A 320 -14.09 -6.46 -11.18
C HIS A 320 -12.90 -5.79 -11.89
N ASN A 321 -11.91 -5.37 -11.11
CA ASN A 321 -10.74 -4.63 -11.57
C ASN A 321 -9.42 -5.38 -11.31
N LEU A 322 -8.28 -4.79 -11.72
CA LEU A 322 -6.96 -5.41 -11.56
C LEU A 322 -6.62 -5.75 -10.10
N ASN A 323 -7.03 -4.92 -9.14
CA ASN A 323 -6.75 -5.17 -7.72
C ASN A 323 -7.48 -6.42 -7.22
N HIS A 324 -8.74 -6.58 -7.63
CA HIS A 324 -9.54 -7.78 -7.35
C HIS A 324 -8.89 -9.03 -7.96
N THR A 325 -8.54 -8.98 -9.24
CA THR A 325 -7.82 -10.07 -9.93
C THR A 325 -6.50 -10.46 -9.24
N MET A 326 -5.74 -9.48 -8.74
CA MET A 326 -4.51 -9.75 -7.99
C MET A 326 -4.75 -10.34 -6.60
N ALA A 327 -5.81 -9.89 -5.91
CA ALA A 327 -6.20 -10.44 -4.61
C ALA A 327 -6.55 -11.92 -4.71
N ILE A 328 -7.27 -12.33 -5.77
CA ILE A 328 -7.61 -13.73 -6.02
C ILE A 328 -6.37 -14.57 -6.26
N ALA A 329 -5.46 -14.14 -7.14
CA ALA A 329 -4.23 -14.88 -7.41
C ALA A 329 -3.40 -15.09 -6.13
N LEU A 330 -3.38 -14.10 -5.23
CA LEU A 330 -2.76 -14.22 -3.91
C LEU A 330 -3.49 -15.21 -3.00
N ALA A 331 -4.83 -15.17 -2.96
CA ALA A 331 -5.63 -16.12 -2.18
C ALA A 331 -5.45 -17.57 -2.68
N VAL A 332 -5.38 -17.78 -4.01
CA VAL A 332 -5.08 -19.08 -4.63
C VAL A 332 -3.79 -19.67 -4.08
N VAL A 333 -2.67 -18.95 -4.16
CA VAL A 333 -1.39 -19.51 -3.67
C VAL A 333 -1.35 -19.68 -2.14
N ARG A 334 -2.09 -18.87 -1.38
CA ARG A 334 -2.23 -19.05 0.07
C ARG A 334 -2.96 -20.36 0.41
N LEU A 335 -4.05 -20.66 -0.31
CA LEU A 335 -4.79 -21.91 -0.17
C LEU A 335 -3.94 -23.12 -0.59
N ILE A 336 -3.22 -23.03 -1.71
CA ILE A 336 -2.26 -24.04 -2.16
C ILE A 336 -1.23 -24.33 -1.06
N HIS A 337 -0.60 -23.28 -0.51
CA HIS A 337 0.38 -23.44 0.56
C HIS A 337 -0.23 -24.02 1.85
N GLY A 338 -1.45 -23.62 2.20
CA GLY A 338 -2.19 -24.20 3.32
C GLY A 338 -2.42 -25.70 3.17
N LEU A 339 -2.86 -26.14 1.98
CA LEU A 339 -3.04 -27.55 1.63
C LEU A 339 -1.70 -28.30 1.61
N PHE A 340 -0.64 -27.66 1.11
CA PHE A 340 0.72 -28.20 1.13
C PHE A 340 1.22 -28.51 2.54
N VAL A 341 1.00 -27.58 3.48
CA VAL A 341 1.31 -27.76 4.90
C VAL A 341 0.54 -28.94 5.49
N LYS A 342 -0.69 -29.21 5.03
CA LYS A 342 -1.49 -30.39 5.42
C LYS A 342 -1.08 -31.70 4.73
N GLY A 343 -0.18 -31.66 3.76
CA GLY A 343 0.32 -32.85 3.07
C GLY A 343 -0.22 -33.06 1.64
N THR A 344 -1.12 -32.20 1.15
CA THR A 344 -1.52 -32.21 -0.26
C THR A 344 -0.35 -31.75 -1.13
N ARG A 345 -0.24 -32.26 -2.35
CA ARG A 345 0.81 -31.86 -3.29
C ARG A 345 0.15 -31.44 -4.60
N PHE A 346 0.77 -30.45 -5.24
CA PHE A 346 0.40 -30.01 -6.58
C PHE A 346 1.63 -30.05 -7.47
N SER A 347 1.46 -30.44 -8.73
CA SER A 347 2.49 -30.33 -9.74
C SER A 347 2.76 -28.85 -10.04
N PRO A 348 4.00 -28.48 -10.42
CA PRO A 348 4.31 -27.12 -10.83
C PRO A 348 3.38 -26.60 -11.94
N GLU A 349 3.01 -27.47 -12.89
CA GLU A 349 2.11 -27.13 -14.00
C GLU A 349 0.71 -26.74 -13.49
N ILE A 350 0.15 -27.48 -12.53
CA ILE A 350 -1.16 -27.18 -11.96
C ILE A 350 -1.14 -25.90 -11.11
N ILE A 351 -0.06 -25.65 -10.37
CA ILE A 351 0.12 -24.37 -9.66
C ILE A 351 0.15 -23.20 -10.65
N GLU A 352 0.90 -23.34 -11.75
CA GLU A 352 0.96 -22.32 -12.80
C GLU A 352 -0.43 -22.10 -13.42
N ASN A 353 -1.12 -23.16 -13.82
CA ASN A 353 -2.48 -23.11 -14.36
C ASN A 353 -3.46 -22.42 -13.40
N GLY A 354 -3.37 -22.68 -12.09
CA GLY A 354 -4.20 -22.04 -11.08
C GLY A 354 -4.00 -20.52 -11.00
N VAL A 355 -2.76 -20.06 -11.04
CA VAL A 355 -2.44 -18.61 -11.06
C VAL A 355 -2.88 -17.96 -12.37
N LEU A 356 -2.67 -18.63 -13.50
CA LEU A 356 -3.15 -18.16 -14.81
C LEU A 356 -4.68 -18.03 -14.82
N ALA A 357 -5.38 -19.08 -14.39
CA ALA A 357 -6.84 -19.07 -14.30
C ALA A 357 -7.34 -17.92 -13.41
N ALA A 358 -6.70 -17.66 -12.27
CA ALA A 358 -7.00 -16.50 -11.42
C ALA A 358 -6.83 -15.17 -12.13
N TRP A 359 -5.75 -14.97 -12.90
CA TRP A 359 -5.55 -13.72 -13.63
C TRP A 359 -6.50 -13.52 -14.82
N PHE A 360 -6.97 -14.61 -15.43
CA PHE A 360 -7.80 -14.56 -16.62
C PHE A 360 -9.30 -14.65 -16.37
N HIS A 361 -9.77 -15.09 -15.19
CA HIS A 361 -11.19 -15.36 -14.96
C HIS A 361 -12.13 -14.16 -15.23
N ASP A 362 -11.68 -12.92 -14.96
CA ASP A 362 -12.46 -11.68 -15.18
C ASP A 362 -12.14 -10.94 -16.48
N ILE A 363 -11.12 -11.36 -17.25
CA ILE A 363 -10.69 -10.64 -18.46
C ILE A 363 -11.81 -10.57 -19.51
N GLY A 364 -12.74 -11.51 -19.46
CA GLY A 364 -13.96 -11.55 -20.25
C GLY A 364 -14.95 -10.41 -19.96
N LEU A 365 -14.67 -9.50 -19.02
CA LEU A 365 -15.38 -8.24 -18.86
C LEU A 365 -14.77 -7.13 -19.74
N ILE A 366 -13.47 -7.20 -20.06
CA ILE A 366 -12.78 -6.13 -20.79
C ILE A 366 -13.29 -6.01 -22.23
N GLN A 367 -13.59 -4.78 -22.65
CA GLN A 367 -14.17 -4.50 -23.96
C GLN A 367 -13.09 -4.54 -25.06
N LYS A 368 -13.46 -5.02 -26.24
CA LYS A 368 -12.64 -4.85 -27.45
C LYS A 368 -12.67 -3.39 -27.89
N LYS A 369 -11.65 -2.90 -28.60
CA LYS A 369 -11.60 -1.51 -29.13
C LYS A 369 -12.76 -1.14 -30.07
N SER A 370 -13.39 -2.14 -30.67
CA SER A 370 -14.58 -1.96 -31.51
C SER A 370 -15.86 -1.68 -30.71
N ASP A 371 -15.89 -2.03 -29.43
CA ASP A 371 -17.09 -1.97 -28.60
C ASP A 371 -17.11 -0.70 -27.72
N ARG A 372 -17.88 0.31 -28.09
CA ARG A 372 -17.86 1.65 -27.44
C ARG A 372 -19.08 1.95 -26.56
N GLU A 373 -19.94 0.97 -26.34
CA GLU A 373 -21.19 1.17 -25.59
C GLU A 373 -21.03 0.68 -24.15
N GLY A 374 -21.53 1.46 -23.18
CA GLY A 374 -21.53 1.07 -21.77
C GLY A 374 -20.14 0.78 -21.22
N THR A 375 -20.09 -0.09 -20.20
CA THR A 375 -18.87 -0.64 -19.63
C THR A 375 -18.72 -2.12 -19.98
N GLY A 376 -17.62 -2.73 -19.53
CA GLY A 376 -17.42 -4.17 -19.58
C GLY A 376 -18.48 -4.99 -18.82
N ALA A 377 -19.16 -4.38 -17.85
CA ALA A 377 -20.12 -5.06 -16.99
C ALA A 377 -21.34 -5.64 -17.74
N LYS A 378 -21.68 -5.12 -18.92
CA LYS A 378 -22.73 -5.72 -19.77
C LYS A 378 -22.46 -7.18 -20.14
N TYR A 379 -21.23 -7.64 -20.00
CA TYR A 379 -20.81 -9.00 -20.32
C TYR A 379 -20.88 -9.98 -19.15
N THR A 380 -21.30 -9.55 -17.95
CA THR A 380 -21.32 -10.38 -16.73
C THR A 380 -21.96 -11.76 -16.90
N LYS A 381 -23.03 -11.92 -17.70
CA LYS A 381 -23.67 -13.24 -17.92
C LYS A 381 -22.80 -14.28 -18.62
N GLN A 382 -21.83 -13.83 -19.40
CA GLN A 382 -21.02 -14.66 -20.30
C GLN A 382 -19.53 -14.35 -20.15
N HIS A 383 -19.14 -13.69 -19.06
CA HIS A 383 -17.78 -13.22 -18.90
C HIS A 383 -16.83 -14.41 -18.74
N GLU A 384 -17.24 -15.50 -18.09
CA GLU A 384 -16.43 -16.72 -17.95
C GLU A 384 -16.14 -17.35 -19.32
N GLU A 385 -17.14 -17.47 -20.20
CA GLU A 385 -16.94 -18.01 -21.55
C GLU A 385 -16.03 -17.08 -22.39
N ARG A 386 -16.17 -15.76 -22.24
CA ARG A 386 -15.28 -14.78 -22.89
C ARG A 386 -13.85 -14.85 -22.35
N SER A 387 -13.68 -15.02 -21.04
CA SER A 387 -12.39 -15.18 -20.38
C SER A 387 -11.68 -16.44 -20.85
N ILE A 388 -12.41 -17.55 -20.92
CA ILE A 388 -11.90 -18.82 -21.46
C ILE A 388 -11.46 -18.63 -22.91
N GLN A 389 -12.30 -18.03 -23.76
CA GLN A 389 -11.95 -17.79 -25.16
C GLN A 389 -10.68 -16.93 -25.29
N PHE A 390 -10.56 -15.84 -24.52
CA PHE A 390 -9.36 -15.02 -24.49
C PHE A 390 -8.14 -15.84 -24.08
N LEU A 391 -8.27 -16.61 -23.00
CA LEU A 391 -7.17 -17.42 -22.46
C LEU A 391 -6.67 -18.43 -23.49
N LEU A 392 -7.57 -19.13 -24.18
CA LEU A 392 -7.20 -20.09 -25.23
C LEU A 392 -6.38 -19.41 -26.33
N GLU A 393 -6.84 -18.26 -26.83
CA GLU A 393 -6.13 -17.47 -27.85
C GLU A 393 -4.78 -16.97 -27.33
N TYR A 394 -4.74 -16.48 -26.08
CA TYR A 394 -3.53 -16.01 -25.44
C TYR A 394 -2.50 -17.13 -25.31
N MET A 395 -2.87 -18.26 -24.71
CA MET A 395 -1.98 -19.41 -24.50
C MET A 395 -1.45 -19.95 -25.83
N GLN A 396 -2.31 -20.07 -26.84
CA GLN A 396 -1.90 -20.48 -28.19
C GLN A 396 -0.88 -19.48 -28.79
N SER A 397 -1.11 -18.17 -28.65
CA SER A 397 -0.18 -17.14 -29.15
C SER A 397 1.19 -17.17 -28.47
N GLN A 398 1.26 -17.69 -27.24
CA GLN A 398 2.50 -17.87 -26.49
C GLN A 398 3.13 -19.26 -26.71
N GLY A 399 2.58 -20.10 -27.59
CA GLY A 399 3.08 -21.44 -27.88
C GLY A 399 2.89 -22.44 -26.73
N ARG A 400 1.89 -22.22 -25.88
CA ARG A 400 1.56 -23.10 -24.74
C ARG A 400 0.70 -24.28 -25.17
N ASP A 401 0.73 -25.32 -24.34
CA ASP A 401 0.00 -26.56 -24.60
C ASP A 401 -1.52 -26.36 -24.53
N VAL A 402 -2.24 -27.12 -25.35
CA VAL A 402 -3.71 -27.06 -25.41
C VAL A 402 -4.31 -27.62 -24.12
N GLU A 403 -3.66 -28.61 -23.52
CA GLU A 403 -4.01 -29.25 -22.26
C GLU A 403 -3.98 -28.24 -21.10
N ASP A 404 -2.93 -27.41 -20.97
CA ASP A 404 -2.86 -26.34 -19.96
C ASP A 404 -4.04 -25.38 -20.10
N SER A 405 -4.34 -25.00 -21.33
CA SER A 405 -5.43 -24.08 -21.65
C SER A 405 -6.80 -24.68 -21.28
N ARG A 406 -6.98 -26.00 -21.48
CA ARG A 406 -8.19 -26.75 -21.08
C ARG A 406 -8.33 -26.84 -19.56
N ARG A 407 -7.25 -27.10 -18.83
CA ARG A 407 -7.25 -27.16 -17.35
C ARG A 407 -7.63 -25.81 -16.75
N CYS A 408 -7.01 -24.73 -17.21
CA CYS A 408 -7.38 -23.38 -16.77
C CYS A 408 -8.86 -23.06 -17.07
N ALA A 409 -9.37 -23.49 -18.23
CA ALA A 409 -10.78 -23.30 -18.57
C ALA A 409 -11.73 -24.07 -17.62
N GLN A 410 -11.37 -25.28 -17.18
CA GLN A 410 -12.11 -26.02 -16.16
C GLN A 410 -12.09 -25.30 -14.81
N MET A 411 -10.95 -24.71 -14.43
CA MET A 411 -10.83 -23.94 -13.19
C MET A 411 -11.69 -22.67 -13.22
N ILE A 412 -11.63 -21.88 -14.31
CA ILE A 412 -12.42 -20.64 -14.46
C ILE A 412 -13.92 -20.93 -14.32
N LYS A 413 -14.43 -22.04 -14.86
CA LYS A 413 -15.85 -22.41 -14.71
C LYS A 413 -16.32 -22.54 -13.25
N CYS A 414 -15.41 -22.75 -12.29
CA CYS A 414 -15.77 -22.84 -10.88
C CYS A 414 -16.15 -21.48 -10.26
N THR A 415 -15.76 -20.35 -10.87
CA THR A 415 -16.13 -19.00 -10.38
C THR A 415 -17.60 -18.66 -10.65
N LYS A 416 -18.25 -19.37 -11.57
CA LYS A 416 -19.67 -19.17 -11.91
C LYS A 416 -20.60 -19.60 -10.79
N LEU A 417 -21.09 -18.65 -9.99
CA LEU A 417 -21.97 -18.90 -8.84
C LEU A 417 -23.31 -19.57 -9.20
N THR A 418 -23.83 -19.33 -10.41
CA THR A 418 -25.12 -19.88 -10.86
C THR A 418 -25.07 -21.35 -11.27
N ALA A 419 -23.88 -21.94 -11.40
CA ALA A 419 -23.69 -23.34 -11.75
C ALA A 419 -23.09 -24.13 -10.58
N SER A 420 -23.52 -25.37 -10.37
CA SER A 420 -22.90 -26.25 -9.38
C SER A 420 -21.54 -26.74 -9.89
N PRO A 421 -20.45 -26.61 -9.11
CA PRO A 421 -19.14 -27.10 -9.51
C PRO A 421 -19.06 -28.63 -9.50
N GLN A 422 -20.05 -29.30 -8.90
CA GLN A 422 -20.17 -30.76 -8.90
C GLN A 422 -20.61 -31.31 -10.27
N ASP A 423 -21.24 -30.47 -11.10
CA ASP A 423 -21.67 -30.83 -12.46
C ASP A 423 -20.52 -30.70 -13.48
N LEU A 424 -19.38 -30.14 -13.07
CA LEU A 424 -18.21 -29.95 -13.92
C LEU A 424 -17.37 -31.23 -14.01
N SER A 425 -16.94 -31.56 -15.22
CA SER A 425 -15.97 -32.62 -15.48
C SER A 425 -14.55 -32.05 -15.48
N PHE A 426 -13.68 -32.67 -14.70
CA PHE A 426 -12.28 -32.30 -14.55
C PHE A 426 -11.37 -33.39 -15.11
N GLU A 427 -10.22 -32.98 -15.66
CA GLU A 427 -9.22 -33.93 -16.16
C GLU A 427 -8.65 -34.83 -15.05
N SER A 428 -8.49 -34.27 -13.84
CA SER A 428 -7.98 -34.99 -12.68
C SER A 428 -8.54 -34.39 -11.39
N ASP A 429 -8.40 -35.13 -10.29
CA ASP A 429 -8.71 -34.62 -8.94
C ASP A 429 -7.89 -33.38 -8.57
N GLU A 430 -6.68 -33.27 -9.11
CA GLU A 430 -5.81 -32.13 -8.87
C GLU A 430 -6.34 -30.86 -9.55
N VAL A 431 -6.81 -30.98 -10.80
CA VAL A 431 -7.45 -29.89 -11.54
C VAL A 431 -8.79 -29.51 -10.88
N ARG A 432 -9.57 -30.50 -10.42
CA ARG A 432 -10.80 -30.27 -9.64
C ARG A 432 -10.52 -29.46 -8.38
N LEU A 433 -9.54 -29.90 -7.58
CA LEU A 433 -9.18 -29.22 -6.35
C LEU A 433 -8.65 -27.80 -6.61
N MET A 434 -7.87 -27.59 -7.68
CA MET A 434 -7.44 -26.25 -8.09
C MET A 434 -8.60 -25.37 -8.54
N GLY A 435 -9.60 -25.92 -9.23
CA GLY A 435 -10.84 -25.22 -9.54
C GLY A 435 -11.59 -24.78 -8.29
N TYR A 436 -11.68 -25.65 -7.27
CA TYR A 436 -12.32 -25.33 -5.99
C TYR A 436 -11.52 -24.28 -5.21
N ILE A 437 -10.18 -24.31 -5.29
CA ILE A 437 -9.30 -23.26 -4.76
C ILE A 437 -9.61 -21.92 -5.44
N LEU A 438 -9.71 -21.89 -6.78
CA LEU A 438 -9.99 -20.65 -7.51
C LEU A 438 -11.38 -20.10 -7.16
N GLY A 439 -12.42 -20.93 -7.19
CA GLY A 439 -13.78 -20.50 -6.83
C GLY A 439 -13.87 -20.04 -5.36
N THR A 440 -13.15 -20.70 -4.45
CA THR A 440 -13.01 -20.25 -3.06
C THR A 440 -12.32 -18.89 -2.99
N ALA A 441 -11.20 -18.74 -3.70
CA ALA A 441 -10.37 -17.54 -3.72
C ALA A 441 -11.14 -16.32 -4.24
N ASP A 442 -11.95 -16.48 -5.28
CA ASP A 442 -12.82 -15.43 -5.82
C ASP A 442 -13.78 -14.89 -4.75
N ILE A 443 -14.56 -15.79 -4.14
CA ILE A 443 -15.52 -15.43 -3.07
C ILE A 443 -14.83 -14.71 -1.91
N VAL A 444 -13.74 -15.29 -1.38
CA VAL A 444 -13.14 -14.75 -0.16
C VAL A 444 -12.33 -13.49 -0.40
N SER A 445 -11.79 -13.29 -1.60
CA SER A 445 -11.07 -12.05 -1.95
C SER A 445 -12.03 -10.87 -2.06
N GLN A 446 -13.28 -11.10 -2.45
CA GLN A 446 -14.33 -10.09 -2.45
C GLN A 446 -14.84 -9.80 -1.04
N MET A 447 -15.38 -10.81 -0.36
CA MET A 447 -16.14 -10.60 0.87
C MET A 447 -15.26 -10.32 2.09
N ALA A 448 -13.98 -10.73 2.07
CA ALA A 448 -13.03 -10.40 3.12
C ALA A 448 -12.36 -9.04 2.89
N ASP A 449 -12.58 -8.39 1.75
CA ASP A 449 -12.01 -7.08 1.47
C ASP A 449 -12.52 -6.07 2.52
N ARG A 450 -11.60 -5.25 3.02
CA ARG A 450 -11.93 -4.27 4.06
C ARG A 450 -12.91 -3.21 3.54
N GLY A 451 -12.90 -2.89 2.26
CA GLY A 451 -13.87 -2.01 1.60
C GLY A 451 -15.04 -2.76 0.94
N TYR A 452 -15.26 -4.05 1.24
CA TYR A 452 -16.31 -4.86 0.60
C TYR A 452 -17.66 -4.17 0.62
N LEU A 453 -18.12 -3.74 1.80
CA LEU A 453 -19.42 -3.09 1.96
C LEU A 453 -19.48 -1.77 1.20
N GLU A 454 -18.43 -0.94 1.28
CA GLU A 454 -18.34 0.30 0.51
C GLU A 454 -18.38 0.06 -1.01
N ARG A 455 -17.93 -1.11 -1.49
CA ARG A 455 -17.93 -1.49 -2.92
C ARG A 455 -19.22 -2.12 -3.41
N LEU A 456 -20.15 -2.52 -2.54
CA LEU A 456 -21.45 -3.10 -2.96
C LEU A 456 -22.27 -2.22 -3.93
N PRO A 457 -22.27 -0.87 -3.83
CA PRO A 457 -22.89 -0.02 -4.84
C PRO A 457 -22.29 -0.19 -6.24
N LEU A 458 -20.96 -0.39 -6.33
CA LEU A 458 -20.28 -0.64 -7.60
C LEU A 458 -20.67 -2.00 -8.17
N LEU A 459 -20.74 -3.03 -7.32
CA LEU A 459 -21.21 -4.35 -7.71
C LEU A 459 -22.65 -4.29 -8.23
N PHE A 460 -23.54 -3.56 -7.54
CA PHE A 460 -24.91 -3.37 -7.98
C PHE A 460 -24.99 -2.77 -9.39
N GLU A 461 -24.22 -1.71 -9.66
CA GLU A 461 -24.19 -1.10 -10.99
C GLU A 461 -23.71 -2.07 -12.08
N GLU A 462 -22.69 -2.87 -11.79
CA GLU A 462 -22.19 -3.87 -12.73
C GLU A 462 -23.19 -5.01 -12.99
N LEU A 463 -23.85 -5.51 -11.94
CA LEU A 463 -24.90 -6.53 -12.06
C LEU A 463 -26.12 -6.01 -12.83
N ARG A 464 -26.47 -4.74 -12.61
CA ARG A 464 -27.57 -4.05 -13.29
C ARG A 464 -27.29 -3.93 -14.79
N GLU A 465 -26.10 -3.46 -15.16
CA GLU A 465 -25.70 -3.38 -16.57
C GLU A 465 -25.60 -4.76 -17.24
N GLY A 466 -25.09 -5.76 -16.53
CA GLY A 466 -25.05 -7.15 -16.99
C GLY A 466 -26.41 -7.85 -17.10
N GLY A 467 -27.49 -7.20 -16.62
CA GLY A 467 -28.83 -7.76 -16.57
C GLY A 467 -28.94 -8.99 -15.67
N VAL A 468 -28.07 -9.10 -14.66
CA VAL A 468 -28.01 -10.18 -13.65
C VAL A 468 -28.49 -9.70 -12.29
N ALA A 469 -28.84 -8.41 -12.15
CA ALA A 469 -29.34 -7.88 -10.90
C ALA A 469 -30.68 -8.54 -10.53
N GLU A 470 -30.65 -9.38 -9.51
CA GLU A 470 -31.82 -9.76 -8.71
C GLU A 470 -32.21 -8.64 -7.72
N TYR A 471 -31.34 -7.63 -7.59
CA TYR A 471 -31.52 -6.49 -6.70
C TYR A 471 -32.24 -5.32 -7.38
N GLU A 472 -33.19 -4.71 -6.70
CA GLU A 472 -33.93 -3.54 -7.20
C GLU A 472 -33.19 -2.22 -6.98
N SER A 473 -32.28 -2.16 -5.99
CA SER A 473 -31.52 -0.95 -5.64
C SER A 473 -30.20 -1.23 -4.92
N THR A 474 -29.38 -0.19 -4.73
CA THR A 474 -28.20 -0.24 -3.86
C THR A 474 -28.54 -0.54 -2.39
N VAL A 475 -29.73 -0.16 -1.93
CA VAL A 475 -30.18 -0.49 -0.57
C VAL A 475 -30.49 -1.98 -0.49
N ASP A 476 -31.15 -2.51 -1.51
CA ASP A 476 -31.54 -3.91 -1.61
C ASP A 476 -30.34 -4.86 -1.52
N ILE A 477 -29.25 -4.57 -2.26
CA ILE A 477 -28.02 -5.38 -2.18
C ILE A 477 -27.44 -5.39 -0.75
N TYR A 478 -27.57 -4.33 0.05
CA TYR A 478 -27.12 -4.33 1.45
C TYR A 478 -28.00 -5.23 2.34
N HIS A 479 -29.30 -5.25 2.11
CA HIS A 479 -30.25 -6.10 2.86
C HIS A 479 -30.01 -7.58 2.56
N GLU A 480 -29.92 -7.92 1.28
CA GLU A 480 -29.76 -9.29 0.79
C GLU A 480 -28.37 -9.87 1.04
N THR A 481 -27.34 -9.03 1.24
CA THR A 481 -25.96 -9.50 1.49
C THR A 481 -25.87 -10.50 2.65
N VAL A 482 -26.67 -10.32 3.72
CA VAL A 482 -26.65 -11.23 4.87
C VAL A 482 -27.25 -12.59 4.49
N ASP A 483 -28.41 -12.61 3.83
CA ASP A 483 -29.04 -13.87 3.41
C ASP A 483 -28.17 -14.58 2.36
N PHE A 484 -27.73 -13.85 1.34
CA PHE A 484 -26.83 -14.34 0.30
C PHE A 484 -25.59 -15.01 0.90
N PHE A 485 -24.98 -14.42 1.94
CA PHE A 485 -23.87 -15.06 2.63
C PHE A 485 -24.29 -16.39 3.29
N GLN A 486 -25.39 -16.39 4.04
CA GLN A 486 -25.83 -17.54 4.82
C GLN A 486 -26.31 -18.70 3.94
N THR A 487 -27.01 -18.41 2.85
CA THR A 487 -27.72 -19.40 2.02
C THR A 487 -26.90 -19.86 0.82
N VAL A 488 -26.20 -18.93 0.15
CA VAL A 488 -25.43 -19.22 -1.06
C VAL A 488 -23.96 -19.43 -0.74
N ILE A 489 -23.31 -18.44 -0.13
CA ILE A 489 -21.85 -18.45 0.00
C ILE A 489 -21.36 -19.51 0.98
N ARG A 490 -22.00 -19.67 2.14
CA ARG A 490 -21.60 -20.72 3.09
C ARG A 490 -21.72 -22.11 2.48
N LYS A 491 -22.81 -22.39 1.76
CA LYS A 491 -22.99 -23.64 1.02
C LYS A 491 -21.87 -23.84 0.00
N ARG A 492 -21.56 -22.78 -0.76
CA ARG A 492 -20.50 -22.80 -1.77
C ARG A 492 -19.13 -23.13 -1.17
N LEU A 493 -18.72 -22.42 -0.13
CA LEU A 493 -17.40 -22.56 0.50
C LEU A 493 -17.21 -23.89 1.26
N PHE A 494 -18.23 -24.31 2.04
CA PHE A 494 -18.08 -25.43 2.99
C PHE A 494 -18.64 -26.76 2.47
N HIS A 495 -19.51 -26.75 1.46
CA HIS A 495 -20.12 -27.97 0.92
C HIS A 495 -19.75 -28.21 -0.54
N GLU A 496 -19.88 -27.21 -1.41
CA GLU A 496 -19.64 -27.41 -2.85
C GLU A 496 -18.14 -27.37 -3.21
N PHE A 497 -17.33 -26.62 -2.46
CA PHE A 497 -15.86 -26.57 -2.59
C PHE A 497 -15.13 -27.38 -1.51
N ASP A 498 -15.76 -28.39 -0.92
CA ASP A 498 -15.14 -29.33 0.04
C ASP A 498 -14.44 -28.66 1.25
N GLY A 499 -14.85 -27.45 1.64
CA GLY A 499 -14.23 -26.74 2.75
C GLY A 499 -12.76 -26.35 2.52
N VAL A 500 -12.33 -26.22 1.26
CA VAL A 500 -10.96 -25.81 0.89
C VAL A 500 -10.52 -24.54 1.62
N ILE A 501 -11.45 -23.63 1.92
CA ILE A 501 -11.18 -22.40 2.67
C ILE A 501 -10.49 -22.63 4.02
N GLU A 502 -10.71 -23.77 4.68
CA GLU A 502 -10.06 -24.10 5.96
C GLU A 502 -8.54 -24.29 5.83
N ALA A 503 -8.04 -24.58 4.63
CA ALA A 503 -6.62 -24.75 4.39
C ALA A 503 -5.82 -23.47 4.70
N VAL A 504 -6.41 -22.29 4.51
CA VAL A 504 -5.70 -21.01 4.66
C VAL A 504 -5.23 -20.74 6.10
N ARG A 505 -5.91 -21.31 7.10
CA ARG A 505 -5.48 -21.29 8.50
C ARG A 505 -4.07 -21.87 8.65
N PHE A 506 -3.75 -22.95 7.96
CA PHE A 506 -2.44 -23.59 8.01
C PHE A 506 -1.36 -22.74 7.34
N HIS A 507 -1.70 -22.00 6.28
CA HIS A 507 -0.80 -21.00 5.69
C HIS A 507 -0.48 -19.91 6.72
N PHE A 508 -1.48 -19.29 7.35
CA PHE A 508 -1.29 -18.24 8.34
C PHE A 508 -0.54 -18.72 9.59
N GLN A 509 -0.83 -19.94 10.06
CA GLN A 509 -0.12 -20.56 11.17
C GLN A 509 1.35 -20.78 10.82
N LYS A 510 1.65 -21.30 9.62
CA LYS A 510 3.03 -21.54 9.18
C LYS A 510 3.81 -20.26 8.94
N ARG A 511 3.19 -19.25 8.31
CA ARG A 511 3.85 -18.00 7.91
C ARG A 511 4.03 -17.04 9.08
N TRP A 512 3.02 -16.94 9.93
CA TRP A 512 2.92 -15.86 10.91
C TRP A 512 2.53 -16.30 12.31
N ASN A 513 2.44 -17.62 12.56
CA ASN A 513 2.03 -18.19 13.85
C ASN A 513 0.63 -17.69 14.29
N VAL A 514 -0.28 -17.60 13.33
CA VAL A 514 -1.68 -17.22 13.53
C VAL A 514 -2.57 -18.41 13.24
N ASP A 515 -3.16 -18.97 14.29
CA ASP A 515 -3.99 -20.16 14.21
C ASP A 515 -5.47 -19.85 13.94
N ARG A 516 -5.74 -18.99 12.95
CA ARG A 516 -7.11 -18.56 12.58
C ARG A 516 -7.25 -18.42 11.07
N ASN A 517 -8.47 -18.62 10.57
CA ASN A 517 -8.83 -18.31 9.19
C ASN A 517 -9.15 -16.81 9.05
N LEU A 518 -8.15 -15.99 8.70
CA LEU A 518 -8.33 -14.53 8.64
C LEU A 518 -9.31 -14.08 7.56
N TYR A 519 -9.50 -14.85 6.49
CA TYR A 519 -10.52 -14.56 5.47
C TYR A 519 -11.92 -14.67 6.07
N ILE A 520 -12.23 -15.78 6.75
CA ILE A 520 -13.54 -15.97 7.40
C ILE A 520 -13.78 -14.93 8.50
N VAL A 521 -12.77 -14.62 9.31
CA VAL A 521 -12.89 -13.58 10.35
C VAL A 521 -13.27 -12.23 9.73
N ALA A 522 -12.61 -11.83 8.64
CA ALA A 522 -12.90 -10.58 7.95
C ALA A 522 -14.30 -10.57 7.30
N ILE A 523 -14.70 -11.69 6.68
CA ILE A 523 -16.05 -11.86 6.10
C ILE A 523 -17.10 -11.73 7.21
N GLU A 524 -16.96 -12.47 8.31
CA GLU A 524 -17.89 -12.39 9.44
C GLU A 524 -17.96 -10.99 10.02
N ASN A 525 -16.83 -10.27 10.10
CA ASN A 525 -16.82 -8.87 10.54
C ASN A 525 -17.62 -7.97 9.60
N ASN A 526 -17.47 -8.11 8.28
CA ASN A 526 -18.24 -7.38 7.29
C ASN A 526 -19.74 -7.72 7.39
N ILE A 527 -20.10 -9.01 7.45
CA ILE A 527 -21.49 -9.47 7.54
C ILE A 527 -22.17 -9.01 8.84
N ASN A 528 -21.48 -9.13 9.98
CA ASN A 528 -22.00 -8.65 11.26
C ASN A 528 -22.18 -7.12 11.29
N TYR A 529 -21.31 -6.39 10.58
CA TYR A 529 -21.42 -4.94 10.52
C TYR A 529 -22.61 -4.50 9.68
N ILE A 530 -22.80 -5.09 8.48
CA ILE A 530 -23.95 -4.74 7.64
C ILE A 530 -25.27 -5.17 8.29
N GLN A 531 -25.32 -6.33 8.96
CA GLN A 531 -26.51 -6.75 9.72
C GLN A 531 -26.92 -5.70 10.77
N LYS A 532 -25.96 -5.16 11.52
CA LYS A 532 -26.23 -4.09 12.50
C LYS A 532 -26.71 -2.78 11.88
N LEU A 533 -26.27 -2.48 10.66
CA LEU A 533 -26.75 -1.30 9.92
C LEU A 533 -28.18 -1.53 9.43
N ASN A 534 -28.46 -2.72 8.88
CA ASN A 534 -29.79 -3.11 8.37
C ASN A 534 -30.85 -3.05 9.49
N GLU A 535 -30.52 -3.43 10.73
CA GLU A 535 -31.42 -3.35 11.89
C GLU A 535 -31.86 -1.92 12.26
N LYS A 536 -31.05 -0.91 11.90
CA LYS A 536 -31.26 0.50 12.27
C LYS A 536 -31.64 1.40 11.10
N CYS A 537 -31.56 0.89 9.89
CA CYS A 537 -31.83 1.61 8.66
C CYS A 537 -33.34 1.64 8.38
N GLN A 538 -33.82 2.73 7.77
CA GLN A 538 -35.18 2.88 7.24
C GLN A 538 -35.14 2.92 5.70
N ASP A 539 -34.42 1.99 5.09
CA ASP A 539 -34.19 1.93 3.63
C ASP A 539 -33.53 3.20 3.03
N ASP A 540 -32.82 3.98 3.84
CA ASP A 540 -32.16 5.21 3.42
C ASP A 540 -30.70 4.97 3.02
N LEU A 541 -30.37 5.14 1.75
CA LEU A 541 -29.00 5.05 1.24
C LEU A 541 -28.04 6.01 1.96
N LYS A 542 -28.51 7.19 2.37
CA LYS A 542 -27.69 8.17 3.11
C LYS A 542 -27.29 7.64 4.47
N TYR A 543 -28.11 6.80 5.09
CA TYR A 543 -27.78 6.13 6.34
C TYR A 543 -26.57 5.22 6.12
N TYR A 544 -26.59 4.34 5.11
CA TYR A 544 -25.45 3.49 4.79
C TYR A 544 -24.19 4.31 4.48
N GLN A 545 -24.29 5.35 3.66
CA GLN A 545 -23.16 6.24 3.33
C GLN A 545 -22.59 6.98 4.56
N GLN A 546 -23.41 7.22 5.59
CA GLN A 546 -22.96 7.81 6.84
C GLN A 546 -22.08 6.85 7.66
N TYR A 547 -22.26 5.53 7.56
CA TYR A 547 -21.53 4.55 8.37
C TYR A 547 -20.49 3.74 7.58
N LEU A 548 -20.62 3.70 6.25
CA LEU A 548 -19.70 3.08 5.29
C LEU A 548 -18.79 4.16 4.69
N ARG A 549 -17.84 4.65 5.48
CA ARG A 549 -16.97 5.80 5.14
C ARG A 549 -15.56 5.44 4.69
N ARG A 550 -15.23 4.16 4.50
CA ARG A 550 -13.87 3.80 4.04
C ARG A 550 -13.67 4.33 2.63
N GLN A 551 -12.58 5.07 2.40
CA GLN A 551 -12.25 5.55 1.06
C GLN A 551 -11.96 4.35 0.15
N ILE A 552 -12.76 4.19 -0.89
CA ILE A 552 -12.45 3.30 -2.01
C ILE A 552 -11.48 4.08 -2.90
N ASN A 553 -10.19 3.76 -2.81
CA ASN A 553 -9.21 4.32 -3.76
C ASN A 553 -9.48 3.68 -5.13
N TYR A 554 -10.02 4.47 -6.06
CA TYR A 554 -10.21 4.12 -7.47
C TYR A 554 -8.89 4.11 -8.23
#